data_AF-A0A8T6ZMR5-F1
#
_entry.id   AF-A0A8T6ZMR5-F1
#
_cell.length_a   1.000
_cell.length_b   1.000
_cell.length_c   1.000
_cell.angle_alpha   90.00
_cell.angle_beta   90.00
_cell.angle_gamma   90.00
#
_symmetry.space_group_name_H-M   'P 1'
#
loop_
_entity.id
_entity.type
_entity.pdbx_description
1 polymer ?
#
loop_
_entity_poly.entity_id
_entity_poly.type
_entity_poly.pdbx_seq_one_letter_code
_entity_poly.pdbx_strand_id
1 'polypeptide(L)' 'MSSCTGLIARRDGAQIEYEFELEDPEYMTEAVTGTTTWDYRPDLEPQRIECDPENARRFLERMLPRE' A
#
# COMPACT_ATOMS: atom_id res chain seq x y z
N MET A 1 -1.83 9.13 -7.06
CA MET A 1 -0.42 8.74 -6.85
C MET A 1 -0.24 8.62 -5.35
N SER A 2 0.24 7.48 -4.83
CA SER A 2 0.49 7.36 -3.37
C SER A 2 1.87 7.93 -3.05
N SER A 3 1.91 8.88 -2.11
CA SER A 3 3.14 9.49 -1.61
C SER A 3 3.48 8.91 -0.24
N CYS A 4 4.67 8.33 -0.12
CA CYS A 4 5.28 7.93 1.14
C CYS A 4 5.95 9.15 1.76
N THR A 5 5.27 9.85 2.67
CA THR A 5 5.74 11.15 3.15
C THR A 5 6.76 11.03 4.30
N GLY A 6 6.84 9.88 4.99
CA GLY A 6 7.89 9.67 6.00
C GLY A 6 8.05 8.21 6.47
N LEU A 7 9.30 7.81 6.73
CA LEU A 7 9.65 6.52 7.33
C LEU A 7 10.59 6.75 8.52
N ILE A 8 10.18 6.29 9.70
CA ILE A 8 10.92 6.46 10.95
C ILE A 8 11.25 5.07 11.52
N ALA A 9 12.54 4.76 11.63
CA ALA A 9 12.98 3.58 12.36
C ALA A 9 12.83 3.82 13.86
N ARG A 10 12.14 2.92 14.58
CA ARG A 10 12.07 2.97 16.04
C ARG A 10 13.37 2.44 16.65
N ARG A 11 13.64 2.87 17.89
CA ARG A 11 14.95 2.74 18.56
C ARG A 11 15.39 1.29 18.78
N ASP A 12 14.46 0.34 18.76
CA ASP A 12 14.71 -1.10 18.89
C ASP A 12 15.15 -1.78 17.58
N GLY A 13 15.05 -1.08 16.44
CA GLY A 13 15.39 -1.61 15.12
C GLY A 13 14.46 -2.71 14.61
N ALA A 14 13.44 -3.07 15.40
CA ALA A 14 12.49 -4.14 15.09
C ALA A 14 11.17 -3.58 14.57
N GLN A 15 10.93 -2.27 14.71
CA GLN A 15 9.72 -1.62 14.24
C GLN A 15 10.04 -0.44 13.34
N ILE A 16 9.25 -0.30 12.28
CA ILE A 16 9.27 0.86 11.40
C ILE A 16 7.89 1.52 11.48
N GLU A 17 7.86 2.82 11.72
CA GLU A 17 6.66 3.62 11.56
C GLU A 17 6.67 4.28 10.19
N TYR A 18 5.55 4.17 9.49
CA TYR A 18 5.37 4.67 8.14
C TYR A 18 4.13 5.56 8.07
N GLU A 19 4.31 6.77 7.56
CA GLU A 19 3.24 7.73 7.28
C GLU A 19 2.98 7.79 5.77
N PHE A 20 1.71 7.67 5.40
CA PHE A 20 1.27 7.65 4.01
C PHE A 20 0.16 8.64 3.73
N GLU A 21 0.16 9.11 2.49
CA GLU A 21 -0.93 9.84 1.89
C GLU A 21 -1.33 9.16 0.57
N LEU A 22 -2.62 8.87 0.44
CA LEU A 22 -3.22 8.28 -0.74
C LEU A 22 -4.19 9.27 -1.37
N GLU A 23 -3.82 9.72 -2.56
CA GLU A 23 -4.64 10.60 -3.39
C GLU A 23 -5.07 9.90 -4.69
N ASP A 24 -6.37 9.91 -4.93
CA ASP A 24 -7.00 9.51 -6.19
C ASP A 24 -8.14 10.49 -6.54
N PRO A 25 -7.89 11.49 -7.40
CA PRO A 25 -8.88 12.51 -7.76
C PRO A 25 -10.10 11.97 -8.52
N GLU A 26 -10.02 10.76 -9.08
CA GLU A 26 -11.11 10.17 -9.86
C GLU A 26 -12.11 9.45 -8.95
N TYR A 27 -11.64 8.80 -7.89
CA TYR A 27 -12.46 7.92 -7.05
C TYR A 27 -12.59 8.37 -5.59
N MET A 28 -11.76 9.29 -5.10
CA MET A 28 -11.77 9.74 -3.71
C MET A 28 -12.22 11.18 -3.59
N THR A 29 -13.08 11.46 -2.61
CA THR A 29 -13.54 12.83 -2.31
C THR A 29 -12.46 13.68 -1.66
N GLU A 30 -11.49 13.06 -0.99
CA GLU A 30 -10.37 13.70 -0.32
C GLU A 30 -9.22 12.71 -0.14
N ALA A 31 -8.02 13.23 0.15
CA ALA A 31 -6.84 12.44 0.44
C ALA A 31 -7.02 11.64 1.73
N VAL A 32 -6.56 10.39 1.73
CA VAL A 32 -6.48 9.59 2.96
C VAL A 32 -5.06 9.65 3.49
N THR A 33 -4.91 10.12 4.73
CA THR A 33 -3.64 10.06 5.46
C THR A 33 -3.72 8.99 6.55
N GLY A 34 -2.58 8.35 6.82
CA GLY A 34 -2.52 7.32 7.84
C GLY A 34 -1.10 7.05 8.31
N THR A 35 -1.00 6.54 9.53
CA THR A 35 0.25 6.07 10.12
C THR A 35 0.11 4.58 10.42
N THR A 36 1.11 3.79 10.06
CA THR A 36 1.15 2.35 10.33
C THR A 36 2.49 1.94 10.92
N THR A 37 2.48 0.90 11.75
CA THR A 37 3.70 0.29 12.29
C THR A 37 3.90 -1.07 11.65
N TRP A 38 5.11 -1.31 11.15
CA TRP A 38 5.52 -2.60 10.61
C TRP A 38 6.51 -3.24 11.58
N ASP A 39 6.17 -4.44 12.04
CA ASP A 39 7.04 -5.26 12.87
C ASP A 39 7.95 -6.14 12.00
N TYR A 40 9.22 -6.21 12.36
CA TYR A 40 10.18 -7.15 11.78
C TYR A 40 9.83 -8.58 12.23
N ARG A 41 9.51 -9.43 11.25
CA ARG A 41 9.05 -10.82 11.48
C ARG A 41 9.92 -11.82 10.74
N PRO A 42 11.13 -12.12 11.25
CA PRO A 42 12.04 -13.11 10.64
C PRO A 42 11.53 -14.55 10.78
N ASP A 43 10.55 -14.77 11.65
CA ASP A 43 9.88 -16.06 11.86
C ASP A 43 8.87 -16.40 10.75
N LEU A 44 8.56 -15.44 9.88
CA LEU A 44 7.64 -15.63 8.76
C LEU A 44 8.41 -15.76 7.44
N GLU A 45 8.00 -16.73 6.63
CA GLU A 45 8.49 -16.87 5.27
C GLU A 45 7.80 -15.86 4.34
N PRO A 46 8.54 -15.09 3.54
CA PRO A 46 7.94 -14.19 2.56
C PRO A 46 7.06 -14.97 1.61
N GLN A 47 5.77 -14.62 1.58
CA GLN A 47 4.84 -15.19 0.63
C GLN A 47 5.19 -14.72 -0.78
N ARG A 48 5.85 -15.58 -1.55
CA ARG A 48 6.18 -15.36 -2.97
C ARG A 48 4.98 -15.73 -3.83
N ILE A 49 3.85 -15.08 -3.59
CA ILE A 49 2.70 -15.22 -4.47
C ILE A 49 3.08 -14.52 -5.77
N GLU A 50 3.16 -15.28 -6.86
CA GLU A 50 3.40 -14.69 -8.16
C GLU A 50 2.28 -13.71 -8.48
N CYS A 51 2.65 -12.56 -9.03
CA CYS A 51 1.66 -11.60 -9.50
C CYS A 51 0.90 -12.26 -10.65
N ASP A 52 -0.39 -12.53 -10.44
CA ASP A 52 -1.29 -12.99 -11.49
C ASP A 52 -1.90 -11.77 -12.20
N PRO A 53 -1.45 -11.44 -13.41
CA PRO A 53 -1.96 -10.28 -14.14
C PRO A 53 -3.43 -10.43 -14.52
N GLU A 54 -3.97 -11.65 -14.63
CA GLU A 54 -5.39 -11.88 -14.90
C GLU A 54 -6.25 -11.45 -13.70
N ASN A 55 -5.79 -11.73 -12.47
CA ASN A 55 -6.43 -11.25 -11.25
C ASN A 55 -6.35 -9.72 -11.13
N ALA A 56 -5.21 -9.12 -11.47
CA ALA A 56 -5.03 -7.68 -11.47
C ALA A 56 -5.96 -6.99 -12.49
N ARG A 57 -6.16 -7.60 -13.67
CA ARG A 57 -7.01 -7.06 -14.74
C ARG A 57 -8.47 -6.89 -14.33
N ARG A 58 -9.01 -7.74 -13.45
CA ARG A 58 -10.40 -7.64 -12.94
C ARG A 58 -10.72 -6.28 -12.31
N PHE A 59 -9.72 -5.67 -11.67
CA PHE A 59 -9.87 -4.36 -11.08
C PHE A 59 -9.87 -3.27 -12.16
N LEU A 60 -9.04 -3.40 -13.20
CA LEU A 60 -9.02 -2.48 -14.33
C LEU A 60 -10.30 -2.56 -15.18
N GLU A 61 -10.82 -3.75 -15.48
CA GLU A 61 -12.05 -3.93 -16.26
C GLU A 61 -13.30 -3.34 -15.59
N ARG A 62 -13.32 -3.33 -14.25
CA ARG A 62 -14.39 -2.71 -13.48
C ARG A 62 -14.25 -1.18 -13.36
N MET A 63 -13.04 -0.65 -13.56
CA MET A 63 -12.72 0.78 -13.44
C MET A 63 -12.65 1.52 -14.78
N LEU A 64 -12.49 0.83 -15.90
CA LEU A 64 -12.50 1.47 -17.22
C LEU A 64 -13.93 1.81 -17.65
N PRO A 65 -14.20 3.03 -18.16
CA PRO A 65 -15.50 3.37 -18.72
C PRO A 65 -15.84 2.41 -19.86
N ARG A 66 -17.06 1.86 -19.85
CA ARG A 66 -17.60 1.21 -21.04
C ARG A 66 -18.08 2.32 -21.97
N GLU A 67 -17.44 2.44 -23.14
CA GLU A 67 -17.89 3.27 -24.26
C GLU A 67 -19.31 2.91 -24.70
#